data_AF-K3WG74-F1
#
_entry.id   AF-K3WG74-F1
#
_cell.length_a   1.000
_cell.length_b   1.000
_cell.length_c   1.000
_cell.angle_alpha   90.00
_cell.angle_beta   90.00
_cell.angle_gamma   90.00
#
_symmetry.space_group_name_H-M   'P 1'
#
loop_
_entity.id
_entity.type
_entity.pdbx_description
1 polymer ?
#
loop_
_entity_poly.entity_id
_entity_poly.type
_entity_poly.pdbx_seq_one_letter_code
_entity_poly.pdbx_strand_id
1 'polypeptide(L)'
;MHSLAFIHIAVHLGLRHLPSFRGLANLRSLTLTLLFQLEELPDFTDLGSLERLVLTFVSAIDLAPDMAPLRNLQNLMVSFRGTMCCNGFLNGTCDLNNSLCAESKLWGMPTATCLPSNRTGKLATDATRAVFAKFSSSVCSETTEVPETQDDFPDQDGMAQCNGVMYCQCVKPGNRIGMCYNPRMMALSCDGSILPIAMRKRQIKENVGEPRDPIEEV
;
A
#
# COMPACT_ATOMS: atom_id res chain seq x y z
N MET A 1 0.06 -19.98 21.83
CA MET A 1 0.56 -18.61 21.63
C MET A 1 -0.50 -17.63 22.14
N HIS A 2 -0.51 -17.32 23.44
CA HIS A 2 -1.58 -16.50 24.05
C HIS A 2 -1.19 -15.02 24.26
N SER A 3 -0.01 -14.58 23.81
CA SER A 3 0.47 -13.21 23.99
C SER A 3 0.64 -12.43 22.69
N LEU A 4 0.48 -13.08 21.52
CA LEU A 4 0.71 -12.43 20.23
C LEU A 4 -0.42 -11.45 19.93
N ALA A 5 -0.13 -10.16 20.07
CA ALA A 5 -1.08 -9.07 19.88
C ALA A 5 -0.89 -8.30 18.56
N PHE A 6 0.29 -8.41 17.95
CA PHE A 6 0.65 -7.65 16.74
C PHE A 6 1.37 -8.56 15.76
N ILE A 7 0.89 -8.59 14.52
CA ILE A 7 1.56 -9.22 13.38
C ILE A 7 1.71 -8.16 12.29
N HIS A 8 2.94 -7.96 11.82
CA HIS A 8 3.25 -7.17 10.65
C HIS A 8 4.14 -8.01 9.74
N ILE A 9 3.64 -8.31 8.53
CA ILE A 9 4.38 -9.05 7.51
C ILE A 9 4.40 -8.16 6.27
N ALA A 10 5.60 -7.75 5.87
CA ALA A 10 5.78 -6.84 4.74
C ALA A 10 6.92 -7.27 3.81
N VAL A 11 6.80 -6.92 2.53
CA VAL A 11 7.87 -7.08 1.53
C VAL A 11 8.28 -8.55 1.30
N HIS A 12 7.30 -9.45 1.28
CA HIS A 12 7.53 -10.86 0.93
C HIS A 12 6.88 -11.18 -0.41
N LEU A 13 7.56 -10.81 -1.49
CA LEU A 13 7.01 -10.85 -2.85
C LEU A 13 6.67 -12.26 -3.35
N GLY A 14 7.39 -13.28 -2.85
CA GLY A 14 7.20 -14.69 -3.21
C GLY A 14 6.45 -15.52 -2.16
N LEU A 15 5.95 -14.91 -1.08
CA LEU A 15 5.19 -15.64 -0.06
C LEU A 15 3.79 -15.95 -0.59
N ARG A 16 3.47 -17.23 -0.72
CA ARG A 16 2.19 -17.69 -1.28
C ARG A 16 1.12 -18.05 -0.27
N HIS A 17 1.54 -18.50 0.91
CA HIS A 17 0.63 -18.95 1.96
C HIS A 17 1.10 -18.45 3.33
N LEU A 18 0.13 -18.09 4.17
CA LEU A 18 0.35 -17.81 5.57
C LEU A 18 -0.03 -19.04 6.41
N PRO A 19 0.59 -19.25 7.57
CA PRO A 19 0.11 -20.23 8.53
C PRO A 19 -1.29 -19.85 9.03
N SER A 20 -2.03 -20.83 9.56
CA SER A 20 -3.36 -20.61 10.13
C SER A 20 -3.35 -19.57 11.25
N PHE A 21 -4.39 -18.74 11.31
CA PHE A 21 -4.64 -17.80 12.41
C PHE A 21 -5.38 -18.42 13.60
N ARG A 22 -5.59 -19.75 13.60
CA ARG A 22 -6.24 -20.45 14.69
C ARG A 22 -5.50 -20.26 16.00
N GLY A 23 -6.24 -19.93 17.06
CA GLY A 23 -5.72 -19.66 18.40
C GLY A 23 -5.17 -18.25 18.61
N LEU A 24 -5.19 -17.36 17.60
CA LEU A 24 -4.76 -15.96 17.71
C LEU A 24 -5.83 -15.05 18.37
N ALA A 25 -6.47 -15.55 19.45
CA ALA A 25 -7.58 -14.88 20.14
C ALA A 25 -7.24 -13.51 20.75
N ASN A 26 -5.95 -13.24 20.96
CA ASN A 26 -5.46 -11.99 21.54
C ASN A 26 -4.84 -11.03 20.49
N LEU A 27 -4.91 -11.39 19.20
CA LEU A 27 -4.38 -10.55 18.14
C LEU A 27 -5.23 -9.28 18.02
N ARG A 28 -4.59 -8.11 18.15
CA ARG A 28 -5.22 -6.78 18.05
C ARG A 28 -4.90 -6.09 16.74
N SER A 29 -3.73 -6.35 16.15
CA SER A 29 -3.34 -5.77 14.87
C SER A 29 -2.74 -6.79 13.92
N LEU A 30 -3.25 -6.79 12.69
CA LEU A 30 -2.73 -7.56 11.57
C LEU A 30 -2.45 -6.61 10.40
N THR A 31 -1.18 -6.54 9.98
CA THR A 31 -0.75 -5.76 8.81
C THR A 31 -0.06 -6.70 7.83
N LEU A 32 -0.60 -6.77 6.61
CA LEU A 32 -0.07 -7.55 5.50
C LEU A 32 0.17 -6.61 4.32
N THR A 33 1.44 -6.43 3.95
CA THR A 33 1.86 -5.40 2.99
C THR A 33 2.82 -5.94 1.94
N LEU A 34 2.62 -5.60 0.66
CA LEU A 34 3.53 -6.02 -0.43
C LEU A 34 3.70 -7.55 -0.48
N LEU A 35 2.57 -8.27 -0.46
CA LEU A 35 2.49 -9.73 -0.52
C LEU A 35 1.89 -10.14 -1.86
N PHE A 36 2.65 -9.90 -2.92
CA PHE A 36 2.15 -9.97 -4.31
C PHE A 36 1.67 -11.34 -4.74
N GLN A 37 2.27 -12.41 -4.21
CA GLN A 37 1.92 -13.79 -4.55
C GLN A 37 1.07 -14.48 -3.48
N LEU A 38 0.63 -13.77 -2.43
CA LEU A 38 -0.21 -14.37 -1.39
C LEU A 38 -1.56 -14.75 -2.01
N GLU A 39 -1.85 -16.04 -2.06
CA GLU A 39 -3.00 -16.58 -2.79
C GLU A 39 -4.30 -16.41 -1.99
N GLU A 40 -4.23 -16.55 -0.67
CA GLU A 40 -5.38 -16.46 0.22
C GLU A 40 -5.03 -15.96 1.61
N LEU A 41 -6.03 -15.43 2.30
CA LEU A 41 -5.94 -15.11 3.73
C LEU A 41 -6.46 -16.31 4.54
N PRO A 42 -5.76 -16.71 5.61
CA PRO A 42 -6.32 -17.64 6.58
C PRO A 42 -7.60 -17.07 7.20
N ASP A 43 -8.50 -17.98 7.61
CA ASP A 43 -9.79 -17.64 8.17
C ASP A 43 -9.72 -16.79 9.46
N PHE A 44 -10.73 -15.95 9.68
CA PHE A 44 -10.77 -14.97 10.76
C PHE A 44 -11.54 -15.43 12.01
N THR A 45 -11.99 -16.69 12.10
CA THR A 45 -12.85 -17.20 13.19
C THR A 45 -12.35 -16.85 14.60
N ASP A 46 -11.04 -16.96 14.85
CA ASP A 46 -10.46 -16.73 16.17
C ASP A 46 -10.01 -15.27 16.39
N LEU A 47 -10.23 -14.35 15.44
CA LEU A 47 -9.74 -12.97 15.48
C LEU A 47 -10.72 -11.98 16.13
N GLY A 48 -11.46 -12.43 17.15
CA GLY A 48 -12.48 -11.60 17.82
C GLY A 48 -11.95 -10.34 18.49
N SER A 49 -10.68 -10.34 18.90
CA SER A 49 -10.01 -9.19 19.52
C SER A 49 -9.34 -8.25 18.52
N LEU A 50 -9.44 -8.50 17.21
CA LEU A 50 -8.75 -7.71 16.20
C LEU A 50 -9.35 -6.31 16.11
N GLU A 51 -8.54 -5.30 16.38
CA GLU A 51 -8.90 -3.89 16.35
C GLU A 51 -8.48 -3.23 15.03
N ARG A 52 -7.38 -3.71 14.41
CA ARG A 52 -6.80 -3.16 13.18
C ARG A 52 -6.45 -4.25 12.17
N LEU A 53 -7.01 -4.15 10.97
CA LEU A 53 -6.66 -4.95 9.81
C LEU A 53 -6.19 -4.05 8.66
N VAL A 54 -4.96 -4.26 8.18
CA VAL A 54 -4.38 -3.52 7.06
C VAL A 54 -3.91 -4.49 6.00
N LEU A 55 -4.47 -4.37 4.80
CA LEU A 55 -4.13 -5.13 3.61
C LEU A 55 -3.71 -4.17 2.51
N THR A 56 -2.44 -4.16 2.13
CA THR A 56 -1.94 -3.24 1.10
C THR A 56 -1.08 -3.98 0.09
N PHE A 57 -1.34 -3.79 -1.20
CA PHE A 57 -0.66 -4.56 -2.26
C PHE A 57 -0.78 -6.09 -2.07
N VAL A 58 -2.02 -6.57 -2.04
CA VAL A 58 -2.38 -7.99 -1.91
C VAL A 58 -3.10 -8.45 -3.18
N SER A 59 -2.49 -8.15 -4.33
CA SER A 59 -3.11 -8.25 -5.66
C SER A 59 -3.49 -9.66 -6.10
N ALA A 60 -2.90 -10.72 -5.51
CA ALA A 60 -3.25 -12.09 -5.83
C ALA A 60 -4.46 -12.62 -5.03
N ILE A 61 -4.92 -11.88 -4.01
CA ILE A 61 -6.02 -12.30 -3.14
C ILE A 61 -7.35 -11.87 -3.75
N ASP A 62 -8.05 -12.83 -4.34
CA ASP A 62 -9.35 -12.60 -4.96
C ASP A 62 -10.49 -12.34 -3.97
N LEU A 63 -10.36 -12.81 -2.73
CA LEU A 63 -11.46 -12.89 -1.76
C LEU A 63 -10.96 -12.57 -0.35
N ALA A 64 -11.80 -11.90 0.43
CA ALA A 64 -11.59 -11.82 1.88
C ALA A 64 -12.38 -12.94 2.60
N PRO A 65 -11.84 -13.54 3.68
CA PRO A 65 -12.61 -14.37 4.60
C PRO A 65 -13.80 -13.62 5.20
N ASP A 66 -14.74 -14.36 5.78
CA ASP A 66 -15.87 -13.73 6.48
C ASP A 66 -15.37 -12.86 7.64
N MET A 67 -15.87 -11.63 7.69
CA MET A 67 -15.50 -10.65 8.72
C MET A 67 -16.50 -10.62 9.88
N ALA A 68 -17.55 -11.45 9.87
CA ALA A 68 -18.45 -11.62 11.02
C ALA A 68 -17.74 -11.86 12.37
N PRO A 69 -16.62 -12.60 12.44
CA PRO A 69 -15.88 -12.79 13.69
C PRO A 69 -15.18 -11.53 14.22
N LEU A 70 -14.93 -10.52 13.39
CA LEU A 70 -14.12 -9.33 13.72
C LEU A 70 -14.91 -8.28 14.54
N ARG A 71 -15.41 -8.69 15.70
CA ARG A 71 -16.35 -7.91 16.53
C ARG A 71 -15.77 -6.59 17.07
N ASN A 72 -14.45 -6.54 17.27
CA ASN A 72 -13.75 -5.38 17.83
C ASN A 72 -13.08 -4.50 16.77
N LEU A 73 -13.35 -4.71 15.49
CA LEU A 73 -12.65 -4.01 14.41
C LEU A 73 -12.96 -2.51 14.43
N GLN A 74 -11.92 -1.71 14.68
CA GLN A 74 -11.96 -0.25 14.73
C GLN A 74 -11.35 0.38 13.49
N ASN A 75 -10.43 -0.33 12.82
CA ASN A 75 -9.74 0.15 11.63
C ASN A 75 -9.62 -0.97 10.59
N LEU A 76 -10.06 -0.69 9.36
CA LEU A 76 -9.83 -1.53 8.20
C LEU A 76 -9.25 -0.69 7.07
N MET A 77 -8.16 -1.15 6.48
CA MET A 77 -7.58 -0.55 5.28
C MET A 77 -7.34 -1.62 4.22
N VAL A 78 -7.85 -1.39 3.02
CA VAL A 78 -7.59 -2.21 1.83
C VAL A 78 -7.23 -1.25 0.70
N SER A 79 -5.95 -1.16 0.34
CA SER A 79 -5.47 -0.11 -0.56
C SER A 79 -4.35 -0.57 -1.49
N PHE A 80 -4.00 0.29 -2.46
CA PHE A 80 -2.86 0.17 -3.38
C PHE A 80 -2.85 -1.05 -4.31
N ARG A 81 -3.82 -1.97 -4.20
CA ARG A 81 -4.26 -3.03 -5.16
C ARG A 81 -4.68 -4.30 -4.40
N GLY A 82 -5.97 -4.60 -4.47
CA GLY A 82 -6.55 -5.87 -4.02
C GLY A 82 -7.68 -6.24 -4.97
N THR A 83 -7.57 -7.35 -5.68
CA THR A 83 -8.52 -7.71 -6.75
C THR A 83 -9.94 -7.87 -6.22
N MET A 84 -10.09 -8.23 -4.94
CA MET A 84 -11.36 -8.24 -4.21
C MET A 84 -12.17 -6.92 -4.28
N CYS A 85 -11.52 -5.79 -4.57
CA CYS A 85 -12.18 -4.49 -4.69
C CYS A 85 -12.94 -4.28 -6.01
N CYS A 86 -12.65 -5.09 -7.03
CA CYS A 86 -13.19 -4.87 -8.37
C CYS A 86 -13.59 -6.16 -9.09
N ASN A 87 -13.18 -7.34 -8.63
CA ASN A 87 -13.37 -8.60 -9.34
C ASN A 87 -14.79 -9.18 -9.17
N GLY A 88 -15.70 -8.42 -8.55
CA GLY A 88 -17.06 -8.84 -8.22
C GLY A 88 -17.21 -9.56 -6.87
N PHE A 89 -16.18 -9.65 -6.03
CA PHE A 89 -16.27 -10.28 -4.71
C PHE A 89 -17.37 -9.68 -3.81
N LEU A 90 -17.43 -8.35 -3.69
CA LEU A 90 -18.28 -7.68 -2.69
C LEU A 90 -19.79 -7.81 -2.99
N ASN A 91 -20.19 -7.59 -4.23
CA ASN A 91 -21.60 -7.48 -4.62
C ASN A 91 -21.94 -8.20 -5.94
N GLY A 92 -21.00 -8.97 -6.51
CA GLY A 92 -21.17 -9.62 -7.81
C GLY A 92 -20.89 -8.73 -9.02
N THR A 93 -20.67 -7.42 -8.84
CA THR A 93 -20.37 -6.49 -9.93
C THR A 93 -18.86 -6.39 -10.12
N CYS A 94 -18.38 -6.81 -11.29
CA CYS A 94 -16.98 -6.65 -11.67
C CYS A 94 -16.75 -5.33 -12.42
N ASP A 95 -15.69 -4.61 -12.08
CA ASP A 95 -15.25 -3.38 -12.76
C ASP A 95 -13.72 -3.39 -12.99
N LEU A 96 -13.29 -3.90 -14.14
CA LEU A 96 -11.87 -3.94 -14.50
C LEU A 96 -11.29 -2.57 -14.90
N ASN A 97 -12.12 -1.53 -15.01
CA ASN A 97 -11.64 -0.16 -15.23
C ASN A 97 -11.19 0.50 -13.91
N ASN A 98 -11.52 -0.10 -12.76
CA ASN A 98 -11.06 0.39 -11.46
C ASN A 98 -9.52 0.35 -11.38
N SER A 99 -8.90 1.45 -10.96
CA SER A 99 -7.44 1.60 -10.90
C SER A 99 -6.75 0.57 -9.99
N LEU A 100 -7.46 0.02 -8.99
CA LEU A 100 -6.95 -1.03 -8.11
C LEU A 100 -6.77 -2.39 -8.79
N CYS A 101 -7.28 -2.53 -10.02
CA CYS A 101 -7.29 -3.78 -10.78
C CYS A 101 -6.69 -3.67 -12.18
N ALA A 102 -6.34 -2.45 -12.60
CA ALA A 102 -5.55 -2.23 -13.80
C ALA A 102 -4.19 -2.94 -13.71
N GLU A 103 -3.49 -3.07 -14.83
CA GLU A 103 -2.09 -3.51 -14.83
C GLU A 103 -1.22 -2.56 -13.97
N SER A 104 -0.20 -3.10 -13.30
CA SER A 104 0.89 -2.30 -12.72
C SER A 104 2.23 -2.72 -13.32
N LYS A 105 2.74 -1.92 -14.24
CA LYS A 105 4.07 -2.15 -14.83
C LYS A 105 5.19 -1.97 -13.80
N LEU A 106 5.05 -0.99 -12.90
CA LEU A 106 6.02 -0.71 -11.85
C LEU A 106 6.21 -1.92 -10.93
N TRP A 107 5.11 -2.59 -10.57
CA TRP A 107 5.13 -3.72 -9.63
C TRP A 107 5.09 -5.09 -10.33
N GLY A 108 5.03 -5.14 -11.66
CA GLY A 108 4.89 -6.38 -12.43
C GLY A 108 3.58 -7.13 -12.14
N MET A 109 2.51 -6.41 -11.78
CA MET A 109 1.21 -7.00 -11.46
C MET A 109 0.30 -7.02 -12.70
N PRO A 110 -0.27 -8.18 -13.08
CA PRO A 110 -1.21 -8.25 -14.19
C PRO A 110 -2.56 -7.61 -13.84
N THR A 111 -3.36 -7.33 -14.86
CA THR A 111 -4.76 -6.93 -14.71
C THR A 111 -5.55 -8.02 -13.97
N ALA A 112 -6.46 -7.62 -13.09
CA ALA A 112 -7.37 -8.53 -12.41
C ALA A 112 -8.26 -9.29 -13.40
N THR A 113 -8.81 -10.43 -12.96
CA THR A 113 -9.85 -11.14 -13.70
C THR A 113 -11.16 -11.11 -12.93
N CYS A 114 -12.28 -11.03 -13.64
CA CYS A 114 -13.59 -11.08 -13.00
C CYS A 114 -13.89 -12.49 -12.49
N LEU A 115 -14.44 -12.57 -11.29
CA LEU A 115 -15.03 -13.80 -10.79
C LEU A 115 -16.30 -14.13 -11.61
N PRO A 116 -16.62 -15.43 -11.84
CA PRO A 116 -17.78 -15.82 -12.65
C PRO A 116 -19.11 -15.23 -12.14
N SER A 117 -19.99 -14.77 -13.03
CA SER A 117 -21.23 -14.07 -12.64
C SER A 117 -22.30 -14.98 -12.02
N ASN A 118 -22.38 -16.25 -12.41
CA ASN A 118 -23.43 -17.20 -11.97
C ASN A 118 -23.03 -18.06 -10.76
N ARG A 119 -22.12 -17.56 -9.91
CA ARG A 119 -21.62 -18.31 -8.76
C ARG A 119 -22.47 -18.09 -7.52
N THR A 120 -22.72 -19.17 -6.79
CA THR A 120 -23.33 -19.14 -5.45
C THR A 120 -22.28 -19.00 -4.34
N GLY A 121 -21.00 -19.27 -4.66
CA GLY A 121 -19.86 -19.14 -3.74
C GLY A 121 -18.95 -17.96 -4.07
N LYS A 122 -17.97 -17.72 -3.20
CA LYS A 122 -16.98 -16.64 -3.32
C LYS A 122 -17.56 -15.21 -3.22
N LEU A 123 -18.83 -15.05 -2.86
CA LEU A 123 -19.43 -13.73 -2.61
C LEU A 123 -19.15 -13.36 -1.15
N ALA A 124 -18.94 -12.07 -0.90
CA ALA A 124 -18.88 -11.58 0.48
C ALA A 124 -20.17 -11.94 1.23
N THR A 125 -20.06 -12.23 2.52
CA THR A 125 -21.24 -12.37 3.40
C THR A 125 -21.87 -10.99 3.63
N ASP A 126 -23.10 -10.96 4.17
CA ASP A 126 -23.73 -9.70 4.59
C ASP A 126 -22.89 -8.98 5.66
N ALA A 127 -22.28 -9.74 6.58
CA ALA A 127 -21.40 -9.20 7.58
C ALA A 127 -20.14 -8.56 6.96
N THR A 128 -19.48 -9.24 6.04
CA THR A 128 -18.32 -8.68 5.32
C THR A 128 -18.71 -7.43 4.53
N ARG A 129 -19.83 -7.44 3.79
CA ARG A 129 -20.32 -6.24 3.10
C ARG A 129 -20.55 -5.08 4.05
N ALA A 130 -21.17 -5.33 5.20
CA ALA A 130 -21.41 -4.29 6.21
C ALA A 130 -20.10 -3.71 6.76
N VAL A 131 -19.08 -4.55 6.97
CA VAL A 131 -17.75 -4.09 7.38
C VAL A 131 -17.09 -3.22 6.30
N PHE A 132 -17.09 -3.65 5.03
CA PHE A 132 -16.56 -2.83 3.93
C PHE A 132 -17.31 -1.50 3.80
N ALA A 133 -18.64 -1.50 3.94
CA ALA A 133 -19.44 -0.27 3.92
C ALA A 133 -19.09 0.67 5.09
N LYS A 134 -18.92 0.12 6.31
CA LYS A 134 -18.51 0.88 7.50
C LYS A 134 -17.17 1.59 7.31
N PHE A 135 -16.24 1.00 6.55
CA PHE A 135 -14.88 1.52 6.33
C PHE A 135 -14.65 2.04 4.90
N SER A 136 -15.70 2.47 4.20
CA SER A 136 -15.67 2.87 2.78
C SER A 136 -14.63 3.95 2.43
N SER A 137 -14.23 4.80 3.38
CA SER A 137 -13.20 5.83 3.19
C SER A 137 -11.76 5.30 3.16
N SER A 138 -11.53 4.06 3.58
CA SER A 138 -10.18 3.46 3.69
C SER A 138 -10.06 2.09 3.03
N VAL A 139 -11.16 1.55 2.49
CA VAL A 139 -11.18 0.30 1.74
C VAL A 139 -11.57 0.55 0.30
N CYS A 140 -10.82 -0.04 -0.62
CA CYS A 140 -11.10 0.02 -2.05
C CYS A 140 -11.24 1.44 -2.60
N SER A 141 -10.66 2.43 -1.93
CA SER A 141 -10.62 3.80 -2.40
C SER A 141 -9.66 3.89 -3.57
N GLU A 142 -10.08 4.61 -4.62
CA GLU A 142 -9.21 4.87 -5.76
C GLU A 142 -7.92 5.54 -5.25
N THR A 143 -6.80 4.95 -5.65
CA THR A 143 -5.52 5.59 -5.40
C THR A 143 -5.35 6.62 -6.52
N THR A 144 -5.60 7.89 -6.22
CA THR A 144 -5.08 8.98 -7.03
C THR A 144 -3.57 9.02 -6.82
N GLU A 145 -2.85 8.11 -7.49
CA GLU A 145 -1.41 8.25 -7.65
C GLU A 145 -1.19 9.57 -8.37
N VAL A 146 -0.84 10.62 -7.64
CA VAL A 146 -0.36 11.86 -8.24
C VAL A 146 1.12 11.60 -8.53
N PRO A 147 1.51 11.35 -9.79
CA PRO A 147 2.85 10.85 -10.10
C PRO A 147 3.95 11.81 -9.63
N GLU A 148 3.64 13.10 -9.53
CA GLU A 148 4.51 14.15 -9.02
C GLU A 148 4.83 14.04 -7.52
N THR A 149 4.04 13.30 -6.75
CA THR A 149 4.24 13.12 -5.31
C THR A 149 4.96 11.82 -4.96
N GLN A 150 5.18 10.96 -5.94
CA GLN A 150 5.83 9.68 -5.74
C GLN A 150 7.35 9.85 -5.72
N ASP A 151 7.97 9.37 -4.64
CA ASP A 151 9.43 9.29 -4.54
C ASP A 151 9.99 8.35 -5.62
N ASP A 152 11.07 8.76 -6.26
CA ASP A 152 11.78 7.95 -7.24
C ASP A 152 12.68 6.92 -6.55
N PHE A 153 12.88 5.77 -7.18
CA PHE A 153 13.88 4.81 -6.70
C PHE A 153 15.30 5.32 -7.01
N PRO A 154 16.27 5.10 -6.12
CA PRO A 154 17.67 5.40 -6.41
C PRO A 154 18.15 4.65 -7.65
N ASP A 155 18.81 5.37 -8.54
CA ASP A 155 19.44 4.84 -9.74
C ASP A 155 20.84 5.44 -9.89
N GLN A 156 21.69 4.80 -10.70
CA GLN A 156 23.10 5.18 -10.80
C GLN A 156 23.30 6.60 -11.32
N ASP A 157 22.48 7.05 -12.28
CA ASP A 157 22.55 8.39 -12.86
C ASP A 157 22.10 9.45 -11.86
N GLY A 158 21.03 9.18 -11.12
CA GLY A 158 20.50 10.03 -10.06
C GLY A 158 21.48 10.18 -8.90
N MET A 159 22.16 9.10 -8.50
CA MET A 159 23.21 9.17 -7.48
C MET A 159 24.42 9.97 -7.97
N ALA A 160 24.82 9.80 -9.24
CA ALA A 160 25.93 10.54 -9.83
C ALA A 160 25.68 12.05 -9.93
N GLN A 161 24.46 12.46 -10.28
CA GLN A 161 24.07 13.88 -10.30
C GLN A 161 24.20 14.55 -8.92
N CYS A 162 23.91 13.81 -7.85
CA CYS A 162 23.96 14.36 -6.50
C CYS A 162 25.36 14.43 -5.92
N ASN A 163 26.27 13.54 -6.35
CA ASN A 163 27.67 13.53 -5.89
C ASN A 163 27.84 13.65 -4.35
N GLY A 164 26.91 13.06 -3.59
CA GLY A 164 26.93 13.13 -2.12
C GLY A 164 26.37 14.41 -1.49
N VAL A 165 25.92 15.39 -2.28
CA VAL A 165 25.39 16.67 -1.79
C VAL A 165 23.86 16.63 -1.77
N MET A 166 23.26 16.92 -0.60
CA MET A 166 21.81 17.00 -0.45
C MET A 166 21.28 18.34 -0.97
N TYR A 167 20.00 18.35 -1.33
CA TYR A 167 19.21 19.52 -1.69
C TYR A 167 19.58 20.23 -3.01
N CYS A 168 20.60 19.75 -3.71
CA CYS A 168 20.96 20.28 -5.03
C CYS A 168 19.89 19.96 -6.07
N GLN A 169 19.73 20.85 -7.05
CA GLN A 169 18.85 20.60 -8.19
C GLN A 169 19.40 19.46 -9.03
N CYS A 170 18.52 18.57 -9.48
CA CYS A 170 18.85 17.51 -10.41
C CYS A 170 17.72 17.32 -11.44
N VAL A 171 17.94 16.48 -12.46
CA VAL A 171 16.97 16.27 -13.55
C VAL A 171 16.69 14.78 -13.74
N LYS A 172 15.40 14.44 -13.81
CA LYS A 172 14.90 13.12 -14.18
C LYS A 172 14.45 13.08 -15.65
N PRO A 173 14.34 11.88 -16.27
CA PRO A 173 13.82 11.73 -17.62
C PRO A 173 12.50 12.49 -17.83
N GLY A 174 12.35 13.11 -19.01
CA GLY A 174 11.20 13.98 -19.30
C GLY A 174 11.34 15.42 -18.78
N ASN A 175 12.56 15.88 -18.48
CA ASN A 175 12.87 17.21 -17.95
C ASN A 175 12.14 17.54 -16.63
N ARG A 176 11.85 16.52 -15.82
CA ARG A 176 11.33 16.73 -14.47
C ARG A 176 12.47 17.24 -13.59
N ILE A 177 12.28 18.43 -13.02
CA ILE A 177 13.20 18.99 -12.03
C ILE A 177 12.99 18.22 -10.72
N GLY A 178 14.08 17.68 -10.21
CA GLY A 178 14.13 17.02 -8.91
C GLY A 178 15.08 17.73 -7.96
N MET A 179 15.21 17.13 -6.77
CA MET A 179 16.15 17.55 -5.74
C MET A 179 16.89 16.32 -5.23
N CYS A 180 18.19 16.47 -4.99
CA CYS A 180 19.00 15.45 -4.37
C CYS A 180 18.51 15.21 -2.94
N TYR A 181 17.85 14.07 -2.75
CA TYR A 181 17.21 13.76 -1.48
C TYR A 181 17.26 12.27 -1.22
N ASN A 182 17.09 11.92 0.05
CA ASN A 182 17.05 10.55 0.50
C ASN A 182 15.66 10.26 1.09
N PRO A 183 14.66 9.91 0.25
CA PRO A 183 13.41 9.40 0.77
C PRO A 183 13.67 8.02 1.42
N ARG A 184 13.12 7.82 2.62
CA ARG A 184 13.11 6.52 3.32
C ARG A 184 14.48 5.96 3.75
N MET A 185 15.48 6.81 3.93
CA MET A 185 16.83 6.40 4.36
C MET A 185 17.53 5.43 3.37
N MET A 186 17.17 5.50 2.09
CA MET A 186 17.85 4.84 0.98
C MET A 186 19.17 5.57 0.58
N ALA A 187 19.71 5.32 -0.60
CA ALA A 187 20.85 6.09 -1.12
C ALA A 187 20.43 7.53 -1.49
N LEU A 188 21.32 8.49 -1.33
CA LEU A 188 21.12 9.86 -1.83
C LEU A 188 21.12 9.84 -3.36
N SER A 189 19.98 10.19 -3.95
CA SER A 189 19.78 10.17 -5.39
C SER A 189 18.89 11.34 -5.79
N CYS A 190 18.90 11.68 -7.08
CA CYS A 190 17.94 12.61 -7.63
C CYS A 190 16.51 12.07 -7.41
N ASP A 191 15.67 12.85 -6.73
CA ASP A 191 14.28 12.55 -6.48
C ASP A 191 13.39 13.64 -7.09
N GLY A 192 12.46 13.24 -7.95
CA GLY A 192 11.56 14.13 -8.66
C GLY A 192 10.23 14.37 -7.96
N SER A 193 10.08 14.01 -6.68
CA SER A 193 8.86 14.27 -5.91
C SER A 193 8.77 15.74 -5.51
N ILE A 194 7.60 16.33 -5.67
CA ILE A 194 7.34 17.72 -5.27
C ILE A 194 7.30 17.87 -3.74
N LEU A 195 7.06 16.79 -3.00
CA LEU A 195 6.86 16.85 -1.55
C LEU A 195 8.16 17.15 -0.79
N PRO A 196 9.30 16.46 -1.03
CA PRO A 196 10.58 16.85 -0.44
C PRO A 196 11.00 18.26 -0.81
N ILE A 197 10.78 18.69 -2.06
CA ILE A 197 11.11 20.04 -2.53
C ILE A 197 10.29 21.10 -1.78
N ALA A 198 8.98 20.92 -1.68
CA ALA A 198 8.10 21.83 -0.94
C ALA A 198 8.46 21.87 0.56
N MET A 199 8.79 20.71 1.14
CA MET A 199 9.26 20.59 2.51
C MET A 199 10.56 21.37 2.73
N ARG A 200 11.58 21.22 1.86
CA ARG A 200 12.85 21.95 1.96
C ARG A 200 12.66 23.46 1.83
N LYS A 201 11.85 23.92 0.86
CA LYS A 201 11.50 25.35 0.72
C LYS A 201 10.87 25.93 1.99
N ARG A 202 10.04 25.14 2.67
CA ARG A 202 9.44 25.54 3.94
C ARG A 202 10.46 25.58 5.07
N GLN A 203 11.35 24.59 5.17
CA GLN A 203 12.45 24.57 6.14
C GLN A 203 13.33 25.82 6.06
N ILE A 204 13.73 26.19 4.83
CA ILE A 204 14.52 27.41 4.57
C ILE A 204 13.75 28.66 5.03
N LYS A 205 12.46 28.78 4.65
CA LYS A 205 11.62 29.92 5.01
C LYS A 205 11.44 30.07 6.53
N GLU A 206 11.32 28.96 7.25
CA GLU A 206 11.09 28.94 8.70
C GLU A 206 12.40 28.89 9.52
N ASN A 207 13.57 28.85 8.87
CA ASN A 207 14.89 28.70 9.49
C ASN A 207 14.97 27.46 10.41
N VAL A 208 14.46 26.31 9.95
CA VAL A 208 14.50 25.04 10.68
C VAL A 208 15.26 23.97 9.89
N GLY A 209 16.00 23.11 10.58
CA GLY A 209 16.82 22.06 9.96
C GLY A 209 18.21 22.54 9.53
N GLU A 210 18.79 21.88 8.53
CA GLU A 210 20.11 22.24 8.00
C GLU A 210 20.06 23.63 7.33
N PRO A 211 21.04 24.53 7.58
CA PRO A 211 21.10 25.83 6.93
C PRO A 211 21.12 25.68 5.40
N ARG A 212 20.54 26.65 4.70
CA ARG A 212 20.58 26.68 3.24
C ARG A 212 22.03 26.86 2.77
N ASP A 213 22.50 25.98 1.89
CA ASP A 213 23.69 26.26 1.09
C ASP A 213 23.31 27.15 -0.11
N PRO A 214 23.77 28.42 -0.18
CA PRO A 214 23.41 29.33 -1.26
C PRO A 214 24.07 29.00 -2.60
N ILE A 215 25.05 28.09 -2.64
CA ILE A 215 25.78 27.71 -3.85
C ILE A 215 25.12 26.49 -4.51
N GLU A 216 24.67 25.55 -3.68
CA GLU A 216 24.20 24.23 -4.12
C GLU A 216 22.65 24.14 -4.15
N GLU A 217 21.92 24.90 -3.32
CA GLU A 217 20.45 24.75 -3.14
C GLU A 217 19.56 25.74 -3.91
N VAL A 218 18.43 25.22 -4.39
CA VAL A 218 17.32 25.97 -5.04
C VAL A 218 16.50 26.78 -4.04
#